data_AF-G4HBV1-F1
#
_entry.id   AF-G4HBV1-F1
#
_cell.length_a   1.000
_cell.length_b   1.000
_cell.length_c   1.000
_cell.angle_alpha   90.00
_cell.angle_beta   90.00
_cell.angle_gamma   90.00
#
_symmetry.space_group_name_H-M   'P 1'
#
loop_
_entity.id
_entity.type
_entity.pdbx_description
1 polymer ?
#
loop_
_entity_poly.entity_id
_entity_poly.type
_entity_poly.pdbx_seq_one_letter_code
_entity_poly.pdbx_strand_id
1 'polypeptide(L)'
;MSGEDYKTITTSFARKLIRTYYSMVMVRSKIWTTRLHEQAEVFLKHFPEKDSIIHTLLNWIDEPPTDHKTVNELFKMEGEWASANFMNEAKVLYS
;
A
#
# COMPACT_ATOMS: atom_id res chain seq x y z
N MET A 1 -10.85 -15.74 15.36
CA MET A 1 -9.98 -14.55 15.54
C MET A 1 -10.67 -13.61 16.48
N SER A 2 -9.94 -13.05 17.45
CA SER A 2 -10.44 -11.95 18.27
C SER A 2 -10.46 -10.65 17.47
N GLY A 3 -11.17 -9.63 17.97
CA GLY A 3 -11.15 -8.29 17.36
C GLY A 3 -9.76 -7.64 17.39
N GLU A 4 -8.94 -7.96 18.39
CA GLU A 4 -7.57 -7.45 18.53
C GLU A 4 -6.61 -8.08 17.51
N ASP A 5 -6.76 -9.38 17.24
CA ASP A 5 -6.03 -10.06 16.17
C ASP A 5 -6.32 -9.39 14.82
N TYR A 6 -7.59 -9.07 14.57
CA TYR A 6 -7.99 -8.45 13.31
C TYR A 6 -7.40 -7.05 13.15
N LYS A 7 -7.48 -6.21 14.19
CA LYS A 7 -6.86 -4.87 14.18
C LYS A 7 -5.37 -4.94 13.88
N THR A 8 -4.68 -5.90 14.50
CA THR A 8 -3.25 -6.12 14.28
C THR A 8 -2.95 -6.51 12.83
N ILE A 9 -3.75 -7.42 12.26
CA ILE A 9 -3.62 -7.85 10.87
C ILE A 9 -3.89 -6.69 9.90
N THR A 10 -4.98 -5.94 10.08
CA THR A 10 -5.33 -4.79 9.24
C THR A 10 -4.23 -3.75 9.24
N THR A 11 -3.76 -3.36 10.43
CA THR A 11 -2.67 -2.38 10.59
C THR A 11 -1.38 -2.86 9.93
N SER A 12 -1.00 -4.13 10.17
CA SER A 12 0.23 -4.71 9.63
C SER A 12 0.17 -4.82 8.11
N PHE A 13 -0.97 -5.22 7.57
CA PHE A 13 -1.15 -5.36 6.13
C PHE A 13 -1.18 -4.00 5.44
N ALA A 14 -1.84 -2.99 6.01
CA ALA A 14 -1.83 -1.63 5.48
C ALA A 14 -0.39 -1.07 5.36
N ARG A 15 0.42 -1.22 6.42
CA ARG A 15 1.85 -0.85 6.38
C ARG A 15 2.62 -1.62 5.31
N LYS A 16 2.34 -2.91 5.17
CA LYS A 16 3.00 -3.78 4.18
C LYS A 16 2.63 -3.37 2.76
N LEU A 17 1.36 -3.06 2.51
CA LEU A 17 0.88 -2.68 1.18
C LEU A 17 1.50 -1.35 0.72
N ILE A 18 1.54 -0.33 1.58
CA ILE A 18 2.23 0.94 1.28
C ILE A 18 3.72 0.70 0.95
N ARG A 19 4.41 -0.15 1.72
CA ARG A 19 5.82 -0.50 1.46
C ARG A 19 6.02 -1.23 0.15
N THR A 20 5.10 -2.13 -0.20
CA THR A 20 5.09 -2.85 -1.48
C THR A 20 4.95 -1.86 -2.64
N TYR A 21 4.00 -0.94 -2.57
CA TYR A 21 3.85 0.12 -3.57
C TYR A 21 5.11 0.98 -3.74
N TYR A 22 5.67 1.44 -2.63
CA TYR A 22 6.91 2.21 -2.66
C TYR A 22 8.05 1.42 -3.31
N SER A 23 8.20 0.13 -3.00
CA SER A 23 9.28 -0.68 -3.58
C SER A 23 9.20 -0.81 -5.11
N MET A 24 8.00 -0.72 -5.71
CA MET A 24 7.83 -0.73 -7.17
C MET A 24 8.43 0.50 -7.83
N VAL A 25 8.24 1.67 -7.21
CA VAL A 25 8.68 2.95 -7.78
C VAL A 25 10.03 3.42 -7.24
N MET A 26 10.51 2.80 -6.16
CA MET A 26 11.69 3.23 -5.42
C MET A 26 12.85 3.49 -6.36
N VAL A 27 13.29 2.51 -7.16
CA VAL A 27 14.46 2.66 -8.05
C VAL A 27 14.30 3.80 -9.06
N ARG A 28 13.11 3.91 -9.67
CA ARG A 28 12.80 4.97 -10.65
C ARG A 28 12.74 6.36 -10.00
N SER A 29 12.26 6.45 -8.76
CA SER A 29 12.07 7.72 -8.05
C SER A 29 13.37 8.40 -7.61
N LYS A 30 14.46 7.63 -7.44
CA LYS A 30 15.73 8.08 -6.85
C LYS A 30 15.63 8.62 -5.40
N ILE A 31 14.53 8.37 -4.68
CA ILE A 31 14.28 8.84 -3.30
C ILE A 31 14.23 7.66 -2.33
N TRP A 32 15.28 7.46 -1.52
CA TRP A 32 15.34 6.34 -0.56
C TRP A 32 14.87 6.80 0.82
N THR A 33 13.83 6.18 1.36
CA THR A 33 13.32 6.48 2.69
C THR A 33 12.75 5.24 3.40
N THR A 34 12.80 5.26 4.72
CA THR A 34 12.20 4.26 5.61
C THR A 34 10.91 4.76 6.27
N ARG A 35 10.59 6.05 6.12
CA ARG A 35 9.42 6.70 6.72
C ARG A 35 8.19 6.39 5.88
N LEU A 36 7.20 5.74 6.50
CA LEU A 36 6.03 5.22 5.78
C LEU A 36 5.23 6.30 5.02
N HIS A 37 5.06 7.49 5.62
CA HIS A 37 4.39 8.61 4.95
C HIS A 37 5.17 9.11 3.72
N GLU A 38 6.49 9.25 3.82
CA GLU A 38 7.31 9.64 2.67
C GLU A 38 7.29 8.57 1.58
N GLN A 39 7.28 7.28 1.97
CA GLN A 39 7.13 6.18 1.03
C GLN A 39 5.81 6.27 0.24
N ALA A 40 4.72 6.59 0.94
CA ALA A 40 3.41 6.83 0.34
C ALA A 40 3.43 8.04 -0.62
N GLU A 41 4.02 9.17 -0.21
CA GLU A 41 4.16 10.36 -1.05
C GLU A 41 4.99 10.10 -2.31
N VAL A 42 6.10 9.37 -2.20
CA VAL A 42 6.91 8.97 -3.35
C VAL A 42 6.09 8.14 -4.33
N PHE A 43 5.31 7.19 -3.84
CA PHE A 43 4.42 6.38 -4.67
C PHE A 43 3.35 7.22 -5.39
N LEU A 44 2.70 8.14 -4.70
CA LEU A 44 1.63 8.98 -5.27
C LEU A 44 2.11 9.94 -6.37
N LYS A 45 3.40 10.28 -6.42
CA LYS A 45 3.97 11.03 -7.56
C LYS A 45 3.91 10.26 -8.88
N HIS A 46 3.88 8.93 -8.81
CA HIS A 46 3.82 8.05 -9.98
C HIS A 46 2.40 7.52 -10.24
N PHE A 47 1.62 7.31 -9.19
CA PHE A 47 0.25 6.77 -9.25
C PHE A 47 -0.73 7.66 -8.47
N PRO A 48 -1.00 8.89 -8.94
CA PRO A 48 -1.87 9.84 -8.24
C PRO A 48 -3.32 9.35 -8.11
N GLU A 49 -3.78 8.45 -8.98
CA GLU A 49 -5.10 7.83 -8.90
C GLU A 49 -5.29 6.94 -7.67
N LYS A 50 -4.20 6.56 -6.99
CA LYS A 50 -4.22 5.76 -5.75
C LYS A 50 -4.31 6.61 -4.47
N ASP A 51 -4.45 7.93 -4.59
CA ASP A 51 -4.48 8.86 -3.45
C ASP A 51 -5.49 8.46 -2.35
N SER A 52 -6.74 8.20 -2.74
CA SER A 52 -7.81 7.79 -1.80
C SER A 52 -7.48 6.46 -1.09
N ILE A 53 -6.87 5.52 -1.80
CA ILE A 53 -6.46 4.23 -1.23
C ILE A 53 -5.33 4.44 -0.22
N ILE A 54 -4.31 5.22 -0.56
CA ILE A 54 -3.20 5.53 0.35
C ILE A 54 -3.71 6.21 1.62
N HIS A 55 -4.58 7.21 1.50
CA HIS A 55 -5.19 7.86 2.67
C HIS A 55 -5.99 6.87 3.51
N THR A 56 -6.76 5.99 2.88
CA THR A 56 -7.49 4.93 3.59
C THR A 56 -6.55 4.02 4.37
N LEU A 57 -5.45 3.56 3.74
CA LEU A 57 -4.46 2.69 4.39
C LEU A 57 -3.72 3.39 5.53
N LEU A 58 -3.37 4.67 5.37
CA LEU A 58 -2.75 5.47 6.43
C LEU A 58 -3.72 5.63 7.62
N ASN A 59 -4.99 5.94 7.36
CA ASN A 59 -5.99 6.03 8.43
C ASN A 59 -6.18 4.69 9.15
N TRP A 60 -6.20 3.57 8.41
CA TRP A 60 -6.37 2.24 9.01
C TRP A 60 -5.19 1.78 9.87
N ILE A 61 -4.04 2.45 9.75
CA ILE A 61 -2.88 2.16 10.60
C ILE A 61 -3.08 2.67 12.02
N ASP A 62 -3.75 3.81 12.16
CA ASP A 62 -4.04 4.44 13.44
C ASP A 62 -5.41 3.99 13.97
N GLU A 63 -6.41 3.92 13.08
CA GLU A 63 -7.79 3.57 13.38
C GLU A 63 -8.31 2.49 12.40
N PRO A 64 -7.93 1.21 12.61
CA PRO A 64 -8.41 0.12 11.77
C PRO A 64 -9.92 -0.07 11.92
N PRO A 65 -10.66 -0.23 10.79
CA PRO A 65 -12.11 -0.40 10.83
C PRO A 65 -12.50 -1.75 11.43
N THR A 66 -13.69 -1.79 12.02
CA THR A 66 -14.28 -3.02 12.56
C THR A 66 -15.00 -3.85 11.49
N ASP A 67 -15.28 -3.27 10.31
CA ASP A 67 -15.87 -4.01 9.20
C ASP A 67 -14.81 -4.85 8.46
N HIS A 68 -14.79 -6.13 8.83
CA HIS A 68 -13.89 -7.11 8.24
C HIS A 68 -14.11 -7.34 6.75
N LYS A 69 -15.34 -7.13 6.25
CA LYS A 69 -15.65 -7.35 4.84
C LYS A 69 -15.00 -6.27 4.00
N THR A 70 -15.14 -5.00 4.39
CA THR A 70 -14.50 -3.86 3.71
C THR A 70 -12.99 -4.00 3.64
N VAL A 71 -12.36 -4.41 4.74
CA VAL A 71 -10.90 -4.62 4.79
C VAL A 71 -10.47 -5.72 3.83
N ASN A 72 -11.15 -6.87 3.86
CA ASN A 72 -10.82 -7.99 2.98
C ASN A 72 -11.00 -7.64 1.50
N GLU A 73 -12.08 -6.93 1.15
CA GLU A 73 -12.35 -6.50 -0.22
C GLU A 73 -11.28 -5.54 -0.74
N LEU A 74 -10.90 -4.54 0.07
CA LEU A 74 -9.83 -3.60 -0.29
C LEU A 74 -8.49 -4.31 -0.45
N PHE A 75 -8.10 -5.15 0.50
CA PHE A 75 -6.82 -5.87 0.43
C PHE A 75 -6.73 -6.81 -0.76
N LYS A 76 -7.84 -7.46 -1.14
CA LYS A 76 -7.88 -8.32 -2.31
C LYS A 76 -7.72 -7.49 -3.60
N MET A 77 -8.53 -6.45 -3.75
CA MET A 77 -8.51 -5.56 -4.92
C MET A 77 -7.12 -4.95 -5.13
N GLU A 78 -6.54 -4.42 -4.05
CA GLU A 78 -5.24 -3.76 -4.13
C GLU A 78 -4.07 -4.72 -4.22
N GLY A 79 -4.17 -5.92 -3.66
CA GLY A 79 -3.19 -6.99 -3.85
C GLY A 79 -3.15 -7.49 -5.30
N GLU A 80 -4.32 -7.65 -5.94
CA GLU A 80 -4.42 -8.00 -7.35
C GLU A 80 -3.82 -6.91 -8.24
N TRP A 81 -4.17 -5.64 -7.99
CA TRP A 81 -3.59 -4.51 -8.71
C TRP A 81 -2.07 -4.43 -8.53
N ALA A 82 -1.58 -4.55 -7.30
CA ALA A 82 -0.15 -4.52 -6.97
C ALA A 82 0.62 -5.60 -7.72
N SER A 83 0.09 -6.82 -7.76
CA SER A 83 0.73 -7.95 -8.42
C SER A 83 0.82 -7.75 -9.94
N ALA A 84 -0.25 -7.24 -10.56
CA ALA A 84 -0.27 -6.94 -11.98
C ALA A 84 0.67 -5.77 -12.32
N ASN A 85 0.65 -4.70 -11.53
CA ASN A 85 1.46 -3.51 -11.76
C ASN A 85 2.95 -3.74 -11.52
N PHE A 86 3.32 -4.62 -10.57
CA PHE A 86 4.71 -5.01 -10.33
C PHE A 86 5.41 -5.45 -11.63
N MET A 87 4.72 -6.28 -12.43
CA MET A 87 5.27 -6.79 -13.69
C MET A 87 5.46 -5.69 -14.74
N ASN A 88 4.73 -4.58 -14.65
CA ASN A 88 4.87 -3.44 -15.55
C ASN A 88 6.01 -2.54 -15.10
N GLU A 89 6.07 -2.17 -13.82
CA GLU A 89 7.17 -1.36 -13.27
C GLU A 89 8.52 -2.07 -13.38
N ALA A 90 8.55 -3.40 -13.21
CA ALA A 90 9.75 -4.19 -13.46
C ALA A 90 10.29 -4.02 -14.88
N LYS A 91 9.44 -3.83 -15.90
CA LYS A 91 9.86 -3.62 -17.29
C LYS A 91 10.37 -2.21 -17.56
N VAL A 92 9.77 -1.19 -16.93
CA VAL A 92 10.19 0.22 -17.06
C VAL A 92 11.63 0.43 -16.59
N LEU A 93 12.11 -0.40 -15.65
CA LEU A 93 13.48 -0.34 -15.15
C LEU A 93 14.54 -0.90 -16.12
N TYR A 94 14.13 -1.67 -17.14
CA TYR A 94 15.02 -2.30 -18.11
C TYR A 94 14.85 -1.79 -19.55
N SER A 95 13.99 -0.79 -19.76
CA SER A 95 13.77 -0.10 -21.04
C SER A 95 14.55 1.21 -21.10
#